data_AF-D2V0G6-F1
#
_entry.id   AF-D2V0G6-F1
#
_cell.length_a   1.000
_cell.length_b   1.000
_cell.length_c   1.000
_cell.angle_alpha   90.00
_cell.angle_beta   90.00
_cell.angle_gamma   90.00
#
_symmetry.space_group_name_H-M   'P 1'
#
loop_
_entity.id
_entity.type
_entity.pdbx_description
1 polymer ?
#
loop_
_entity_poly.entity_id
_entity_poly.type
_entity_poly.pdbx_seq_one_letter_code
_entity_poly.pdbx_strand_id
1 'polypeptide(L)'
;MIEILYPILFLSEIYLFLTHGLVLTRVYQPSNAKLKGMGKWFLYDGLSGFSILFILSDLMGSFYSIIVVLHLIGHLFYVITWTDGYYAKRIRDWSSVEYRKEKHVTIDFFLTIFDMTVHMMNGYYLYQRMISKEYALL
;
A
#
# COMPACT_ATOMS: atom_id res chain seq x y z
N MET A 1 -18.06 1.66 18.09
CA MET A 1 -18.16 1.56 16.62
C MET A 1 -16.81 1.66 15.93
N ILE A 2 -15.96 2.66 16.23
CA ILE A 2 -14.61 2.78 15.62
C ILE A 2 -13.73 1.55 15.90
N GLU A 3 -13.88 0.91 17.06
CA GLU A 3 -13.11 -0.28 17.45
C GLU A 3 -13.19 -1.45 16.46
N ILE A 4 -14.34 -1.65 15.81
CA ILE A 4 -14.53 -2.73 14.81
C ILE A 4 -13.72 -2.44 13.53
N LEU A 5 -13.37 -1.17 13.29
CA LEU A 5 -12.61 -0.79 12.10
C LEU A 5 -11.14 -1.21 12.21
N TYR A 6 -10.56 -1.29 13.40
CA TYR A 6 -9.14 -1.66 13.56
C TYR A 6 -8.80 -3.05 13.00
N PRO A 7 -9.53 -4.15 13.33
CA PRO A 7 -9.23 -5.45 12.74
C PRO A 7 -9.50 -5.49 11.23
N ILE A 8 -10.50 -4.75 10.73
CA ILE A 8 -10.80 -4.67 9.29
C ILE A 8 -9.65 -3.97 8.55
N LEU A 9 -9.20 -2.82 9.06
CA LEU A 9 -8.06 -2.09 8.49
C LEU A 9 -6.76 -2.89 8.63
N PHE A 10 -6.58 -3.63 9.72
CA PHE A 10 -5.40 -4.47 9.91
C PHE A 10 -5.32 -5.57 8.86
N LEU A 11 -6.43 -6.28 8.62
CA LEU A 11 -6.52 -7.28 7.55
C LEU A 11 -6.34 -6.65 6.17
N SER A 12 -6.84 -5.43 5.96
CA SER A 12 -6.61 -4.64 4.73
C SER A 12 -5.12 -4.36 4.51
N GLU A 13 -4.39 -3.90 5.53
CA GLU A 13 -2.94 -3.62 5.40
C GLU A 13 -2.13 -4.90 5.17
N ILE A 14 -2.48 -6.02 5.82
CA ILE A 14 -1.87 -7.32 5.53
C ILE A 14 -2.13 -7.72 4.08
N TYR A 15 -3.37 -7.59 3.61
CA TYR A 15 -3.72 -7.92 2.24
C TYR A 15 -2.94 -7.08 1.22
N LEU A 16 -2.78 -5.78 1.46
CA LEU A 16 -2.01 -4.88 0.59
C LEU A 16 -0.52 -5.23 0.61
N PHE A 17 0.07 -5.42 1.79
CA PHE A 17 1.46 -5.86 1.95
C PHE A 17 1.73 -7.16 1.18
N LEU A 18 0.86 -8.17 1.33
CA LEU A 18 1.00 -9.45 0.65
C LEU A 18 0.81 -9.30 -0.87
N THR A 19 -0.16 -8.50 -1.31
CA THR A 19 -0.40 -8.27 -2.75
C THR A 19 0.83 -7.67 -3.43
N HIS A 20 1.43 -6.65 -2.82
CA HIS A 20 2.68 -6.05 -3.30
C HIS A 20 3.84 -7.04 -3.22
N GLY A 21 3.93 -7.80 -2.12
CA GLY A 21 4.93 -8.85 -1.94
C GLY A 21 4.87 -9.93 -3.03
N LEU A 22 3.68 -10.35 -3.43
CA LEU A 22 3.48 -11.31 -4.52
C LEU A 22 3.96 -10.76 -5.87
N VAL A 23 3.70 -9.48 -6.16
CA VAL A 23 4.18 -8.80 -7.37
C VAL A 23 5.70 -8.61 -7.33
N LEU A 24 6.24 -8.19 -6.20
CA LEU A 24 7.68 -7.98 -5.99
C LEU A 24 8.46 -9.29 -6.17
N THR A 25 8.01 -10.36 -5.51
CA THR A 25 8.62 -11.70 -5.52
C THR A 25 8.28 -12.53 -6.75
N ARG A 26 7.36 -12.05 -7.61
CA ARG A 26 6.91 -12.72 -8.84
C ARG A 26 6.18 -14.05 -8.60
N VAL A 27 5.70 -14.30 -7.40
CA VAL A 27 4.84 -15.47 -7.10
C VAL A 27 3.50 -15.34 -7.83
N TYR A 28 2.95 -14.12 -7.93
CA TYR A 28 1.75 -13.86 -8.72
C TYR A 28 1.84 -12.51 -9.44
N GLN A 29 1.51 -12.52 -10.73
CA GLN A 29 1.57 -11.34 -11.58
C GLN A 29 0.33 -11.25 -12.48
N PRO A 30 -0.42 -10.15 -12.45
CA PRO A 30 -1.51 -9.94 -13.38
C PRO A 30 -1.00 -9.71 -14.82
N SER A 31 -1.86 -9.99 -15.80
CA SER A 31 -1.60 -9.57 -17.19
C SER A 31 -1.67 -8.05 -17.32
N ASN A 32 -0.97 -7.52 -18.30
CA ASN A 32 -0.95 -6.09 -18.58
C ASN A 32 -2.37 -5.56 -18.88
N ALA A 33 -3.20 -6.37 -19.55
CA ALA A 33 -4.61 -6.07 -19.80
C ALA A 33 -5.44 -5.97 -18.50
N LYS A 34 -5.22 -6.87 -17.53
CA LYS A 34 -5.88 -6.81 -16.22
C LYS A 34 -5.44 -5.56 -15.46
N LEU A 35 -4.14 -5.25 -15.43
CA LEU A 35 -3.63 -4.08 -14.73
C LEU A 35 -4.20 -2.77 -15.30
N LYS A 36 -4.43 -2.66 -16.62
CA LYS A 36 -5.08 -1.47 -17.21
C LYS A 36 -6.43 -1.15 -16.54
N GLY A 37 -7.20 -2.16 -16.13
CA GLY A 37 -8.47 -1.99 -15.42
C GLY A 37 -8.35 -1.70 -13.91
N MET A 38 -7.15 -1.79 -13.33
CA MET A 38 -6.93 -1.72 -11.89
C MET A 38 -6.58 -0.32 -11.36
N GLY A 39 -6.71 0.76 -12.15
CA GLY A 39 -6.32 2.11 -11.70
C GLY A 39 -7.00 2.56 -10.40
N LYS A 40 -8.27 2.17 -10.19
CA LYS A 40 -9.01 2.46 -8.95
C LYS A 40 -8.48 1.67 -7.73
N TRP A 41 -7.74 0.59 -7.93
CA TRP A 41 -7.14 -0.17 -6.84
C TRP A 41 -6.09 0.66 -6.09
N PHE A 42 -5.31 1.49 -6.82
CA PHE A 42 -4.37 2.44 -6.20
C PHE A 42 -5.06 3.50 -5.34
N LEU A 43 -6.33 3.83 -5.62
CA LEU A 43 -7.10 4.73 -4.77
C LEU A 43 -7.42 4.05 -3.42
N TYR A 44 -7.84 2.79 -3.45
CA TYR A 44 -8.07 2.01 -2.23
C TYR A 44 -6.79 1.87 -1.41
N ASP A 45 -5.68 1.55 -2.08
CA ASP A 45 -4.35 1.43 -1.48
C ASP A 45 -3.93 2.74 -0.77
N GLY A 46 -3.97 3.88 -1.47
CA GLY A 46 -3.56 5.16 -0.86
C GLY A 46 -4.51 5.62 0.25
N LEU A 47 -5.81 5.37 0.09
CA LEU A 47 -6.80 5.73 1.11
C LEU A 47 -6.71 4.84 2.35
N SER A 48 -6.20 3.62 2.26
CA SER A 48 -6.05 2.74 3.43
C SER A 48 -5.07 3.36 4.42
N GLY A 49 -3.88 3.76 3.95
CA GLY A 49 -2.88 4.43 4.78
C GLY A 49 -3.37 5.76 5.34
N PHE A 50 -4.03 6.58 4.51
CA PHE A 50 -4.58 7.86 4.95
C PHE A 50 -5.66 7.71 6.03
N SER A 51 -6.53 6.70 5.89
CA SER A 51 -7.55 6.41 6.90
C SER A 51 -6.92 6.08 8.25
N ILE A 52 -5.82 5.32 8.24
CA ILE A 52 -5.06 4.94 9.43
C ILE A 52 -4.38 6.14 10.07
N LEU A 53 -3.83 7.07 9.27
CA LEU A 53 -3.32 8.33 9.78
C LEU A 53 -4.39 9.13 10.53
N PHE A 54 -5.63 9.15 10.04
CA PHE A 54 -6.71 9.86 10.70
C PHE A 54 -7.08 9.23 12.06
N ILE A 55 -7.16 7.89 12.14
CA ILE A 55 -7.60 7.19 13.36
C ILE A 55 -6.50 6.92 14.39
N LEU A 56 -5.22 6.93 13.99
CA LEU A 56 -4.06 6.64 14.84
C LEU A 56 -3.08 7.83 14.92
N SER A 57 -3.54 9.05 14.59
CA SER A 57 -2.70 10.27 14.61
C SER A 57 -2.01 10.53 15.95
N ASP A 58 -2.59 10.07 17.07
CA ASP A 58 -2.03 10.17 18.42
C ASP A 58 -0.87 9.19 18.68
N LEU A 59 -0.81 8.09 17.95
CA LEU A 59 0.28 7.10 18.06
C LEU A 59 1.39 7.32 17.04
N MET A 60 1.09 7.99 15.94
CA MET A 60 2.04 8.21 14.84
C MET A 60 2.88 9.46 15.09
N GLY A 61 4.20 9.30 15.03
CA GLY A 61 5.11 10.44 15.05
C GLY A 61 4.99 11.29 13.78
N SER A 62 5.30 12.59 13.89
CA SER A 62 5.17 13.57 12.80
C SER A 62 5.90 13.15 11.53
N PHE A 63 7.06 12.51 11.67
CA PHE A 63 7.83 11.99 10.54
C PHE A 63 7.06 10.89 9.79
N TYR A 64 6.46 9.94 10.50
CA TYR A 64 5.71 8.86 9.86
C TYR A 64 4.41 9.37 9.22
N SER A 65 3.76 10.37 9.82
CA SER A 65 2.62 11.05 9.20
C SER A 65 2.97 11.65 7.83
N ILE A 66 4.13 12.28 7.71
CA ILE A 66 4.62 12.81 6.42
C ILE A 66 4.82 11.67 5.41
N ILE A 67 5.38 10.54 5.83
CA ILE A 67 5.57 9.37 4.97
C ILE A 67 4.23 8.88 4.41
N VAL A 68 3.20 8.75 5.25
CA VAL A 68 1.86 8.32 4.82
C VAL A 68 1.23 9.33 3.85
N VAL A 69 1.44 10.63 4.06
CA VAL A 69 0.98 11.66 3.11
C VAL A 69 1.69 11.56 1.77
N LEU A 70 3.01 11.34 1.76
CA LEU A 70 3.77 11.13 0.52
C LEU A 70 3.34 9.86 -0.23
N HIS A 71 3.05 8.79 0.52
CA HIS A 71 2.48 7.55 -0.02
C HIS A 71 1.13 7.80 -0.71
N LEU A 72 0.21 8.51 -0.05
CA LEU A 72 -1.07 8.92 -0.64
C LEU A 72 -0.86 9.75 -1.91
N ILE A 73 0.04 10.74 -1.90
CA ILE A 73 0.32 11.58 -3.08
C ILE A 73 0.83 10.72 -4.25
N GLY A 74 1.73 9.78 -3.98
CA GLY A 74 2.23 8.84 -5.00
C GLY A 74 1.11 8.00 -5.61
N HIS A 75 0.20 7.49 -4.79
CA HIS A 75 -0.94 6.70 -5.27
C HIS A 75 -1.97 7.55 -6.01
N LEU A 76 -2.26 8.77 -5.55
CA LEU A 76 -3.13 9.71 -6.28
C LEU A 76 -2.54 10.07 -7.65
N PHE A 77 -1.22 10.26 -7.73
CA PHE A 77 -0.54 10.45 -9.01
C PHE A 77 -0.78 9.27 -9.94
N TYR A 78 -0.65 8.02 -9.46
CA TYR A 78 -0.94 6.84 -10.27
C TYR A 78 -2.40 6.72 -10.66
N VAL A 79 -3.35 7.05 -9.78
CA VAL A 79 -4.79 7.06 -10.09
C VAL A 79 -5.09 8.02 -11.24
N ILE A 80 -4.57 9.25 -11.15
CA ILE A 80 -4.80 10.31 -12.16
C ILE A 80 -4.15 9.95 -13.49
N THR A 81 -2.93 9.38 -13.44
CA THR A 81 -2.12 9.15 -14.64
C THR A 81 -2.23 7.71 -15.17
N TRP A 82 -3.09 6.87 -14.58
CA TRP A 82 -3.08 5.40 -14.80
C TRP A 82 -3.15 4.97 -16.27
N THR A 83 -3.99 5.67 -17.04
CA THR A 83 -4.25 5.33 -18.44
C THR A 83 -3.05 5.66 -19.31
N ASP A 84 -2.54 6.89 -19.20
CA ASP A 84 -1.67 7.49 -20.22
C ASP A 84 -0.29 7.94 -19.73
N GLY A 85 -0.09 8.05 -18.42
CA GLY A 85 1.15 8.53 -17.82
C GLY A 85 2.34 7.61 -18.07
N TYR A 86 3.49 8.20 -18.33
CA TYR A 86 4.74 7.45 -18.56
C TYR A 86 5.08 6.54 -17.37
N TYR A 87 5.09 7.09 -16.15
CA TYR A 87 5.40 6.32 -14.95
C TYR A 87 4.34 5.26 -14.63
N ALA A 88 3.05 5.56 -14.84
CA ALA A 88 1.97 4.58 -14.70
C ALA A 88 2.10 3.41 -15.68
N LYS A 89 2.39 3.69 -16.95
CA LYS A 89 2.67 2.65 -17.96
C LYS A 89 3.89 1.82 -17.56
N ARG A 90 4.95 2.47 -17.08
CA ARG A 90 6.19 1.83 -16.64
C ARG A 90 5.99 0.89 -15.45
N ILE A 91 5.33 1.33 -14.37
CA ILE A 91 5.06 0.45 -13.21
C ILE A 91 4.11 -0.67 -13.58
N ARG A 92 3.13 -0.40 -14.45
CA ARG A 92 2.20 -1.42 -14.95
C ARG A 92 2.94 -2.51 -15.71
N ASP A 93 3.78 -2.11 -16.66
CA ASP A 93 4.62 -3.04 -17.40
C ASP A 93 5.54 -3.79 -16.44
N TRP A 94 6.21 -3.10 -15.51
CA TRP A 94 7.09 -3.72 -14.52
C TRP A 94 6.38 -4.78 -13.66
N SER A 95 5.13 -4.55 -13.25
CA SER A 95 4.33 -5.46 -12.43
C SER A 95 3.74 -6.64 -13.22
N SER A 96 3.70 -6.55 -14.55
CA SER A 96 3.00 -7.52 -15.38
C SER A 96 3.77 -8.82 -15.61
N VAL A 97 3.04 -9.90 -15.89
CA VAL A 97 3.64 -11.20 -16.24
C VAL A 97 4.41 -11.14 -17.57
N GLU A 98 4.03 -10.23 -18.46
CA GLU A 98 4.66 -10.00 -19.76
C GLU A 98 5.99 -9.24 -19.67
N TYR A 99 6.39 -8.76 -18.48
CA TYR A 99 7.69 -8.12 -18.30
C TYR A 99 8.84 -9.13 -18.42
N ARG A 100 9.48 -9.13 -19.60
CA ARG A 100 10.55 -10.07 -19.96
C ARG A 100 11.97 -9.56 -19.74
N LYS A 101 12.16 -8.30 -19.36
CA LYS A 101 13.52 -7.77 -19.10
C LYS A 101 14.08 -8.38 -17.82
N GLU A 102 15.40 -8.57 -17.75
CA GLU A 102 16.08 -8.89 -16.50
C GLU A 102 15.69 -7.83 -15.46
N LYS A 103 15.06 -8.29 -14.38
CA LYS A 103 14.48 -7.41 -13.36
C LYS A 103 15.60 -6.97 -12.44
N HIS A 104 16.38 -6.00 -12.88
CA HIS A 104 17.32 -5.31 -12.01
C HIS A 104 16.57 -4.61 -10.87
N VAL A 105 17.30 -4.35 -9.79
CA VAL A 105 16.91 -3.41 -8.74
C VAL A 105 16.72 -2.04 -9.43
N THR A 106 15.47 -1.71 -9.72
CA THR A 106 15.04 -0.48 -10.40
C THR A 106 14.30 0.41 -9.40
N ILE A 107 14.03 1.65 -9.76
CA ILE A 107 13.23 2.51 -8.88
C ILE A 107 11.82 1.94 -8.62
N ASP A 108 11.25 1.15 -9.54
CA ASP A 108 9.96 0.47 -9.33
C ASP A 108 10.03 -0.53 -8.18
N PHE A 109 11.14 -1.27 -8.08
CA PHE A 109 11.41 -2.20 -6.98
C PHE A 109 11.46 -1.46 -5.64
N PHE A 110 12.17 -0.33 -5.56
CA PHE A 110 12.24 0.46 -4.33
C PHE A 110 10.91 1.11 -3.98
N LEU A 111 10.13 1.56 -4.97
CA LEU A 111 8.79 2.10 -4.74
C LEU A 111 7.84 1.02 -4.22
N THR A 112 7.91 -0.21 -4.72
CA THR A 112 7.13 -1.34 -4.16
C THR A 112 7.58 -1.70 -2.74
N ILE A 113 8.88 -1.68 -2.44
CA ILE A 113 9.36 -1.88 -1.06
C ILE A 113 8.86 -0.77 -0.13
N PHE A 114 8.90 0.48 -0.59
CA PHE A 114 8.35 1.61 0.16
C PHE A 114 6.87 1.40 0.46
N ASP A 115 6.08 1.01 -0.55
CA ASP A 115 4.66 0.67 -0.42
C ASP A 115 4.41 -0.40 0.64
N MET A 116 5.12 -1.53 0.52
CA MET A 116 5.09 -2.62 1.50
C MET A 116 5.48 -2.16 2.90
N THR A 117 6.49 -1.29 3.03
CA THR A 117 6.94 -0.80 4.34
C THR A 117 5.86 0.04 5.01
N VAL A 118 5.18 0.91 4.26
CA VAL A 118 4.04 1.70 4.78
C VAL A 118 2.93 0.76 5.26
N HIS A 119 2.54 -0.25 4.47
CA HIS A 119 1.50 -1.19 4.89
C HIS A 119 1.89 -2.01 6.13
N MET A 120 3.13 -2.48 6.19
CA MET A 120 3.63 -3.22 7.34
C MET A 120 3.62 -2.36 8.61
N MET A 121 4.08 -1.11 8.51
CA MET A 121 4.10 -0.17 9.64
C MET A 121 2.69 0.23 10.07
N ASN A 122 1.78 0.46 9.14
CA ASN A 122 0.36 0.71 9.42
C ASN A 122 -0.28 -0.48 10.15
N GLY A 123 -0.04 -1.70 9.66
CA GLY A 123 -0.47 -2.94 10.31
C GLY A 123 0.08 -3.06 11.73
N TYR A 124 1.36 -2.72 11.93
CA TYR A 124 1.98 -2.68 13.26
C TYR A 124 1.29 -1.69 14.21
N TYR A 125 1.02 -0.46 13.79
CA TYR A 125 0.33 0.53 14.63
C TYR A 125 -1.11 0.12 14.97
N LEU A 126 -1.83 -0.48 14.01
CA LEU A 126 -3.16 -1.03 14.25
C LEU A 126 -3.11 -2.17 15.26
N TYR A 127 -2.13 -3.08 15.14
CA TYR A 127 -1.91 -4.14 16.11
C TYR A 127 -1.64 -3.60 17.51
N GLN A 128 -0.73 -2.63 17.64
CA GLN A 128 -0.43 -1.95 18.91
C GLN A 128 -1.70 -1.34 19.54
N ARG A 129 -2.53 -0.64 18.75
CA ARG A 129 -3.80 -0.08 19.22
C ARG A 129 -4.76 -1.16 19.72
N MET A 130 -4.89 -2.29 19.02
CA MET A 130 -5.77 -3.39 19.44
C MET A 130 -5.32 -4.03 20.75
N ILE A 131 -4.03 -4.36 20.89
CA ILE A 131 -3.52 -5.02 22.10
C ILE A 131 -3.51 -4.08 23.31
N SER A 132 -3.21 -2.78 23.11
CA SER A 132 -3.20 -1.80 24.20
C SER A 132 -4.56 -1.65 24.88
N LYS A 133 -5.65 -1.91 24.15
CA LYS A 133 -7.01 -1.88 24.69
C LYS A 133 -7.40 -3.16 25.41
N GLU A 134 -6.88 -4.29 24.97
CA GLU A 134 -7.09 -5.57 25.65
C GLU A 134 -6.52 -5.53 27.08
N TYR A 135 -5.36 -4.89 27.28
CA TYR A 135 -4.78 -4.67 28.60
C TYR A 135 -5.45 -3.56 29.43
N ALA A 136 -6.25 -2.68 28.83
CA ALA A 136 -6.98 -1.63 29.56
C ALA A 136 -8.31 -2.13 30.16
N LEU A 137 -8.73 -3.36 29.82
CA LEU A 137 -9.96 -4.01 30.28
C LEU A 137 -9.72 -5.12 31.33
N LEU A 138 -8.45 -5.35 31.70
CA LEU A 138 -8.00 -6.25 32.76
C LEU A 138 -7.50 -5.45 33.97
#